data_AF-A0AAN9A7I0-F1
#
_entry.id   AF-A0AAN9A7I0-F1
#
_cell.length_a   1.000
_cell.length_b   1.000
_cell.length_c   1.000
_cell.angle_alpha   90.00
_cell.angle_beta   90.00
_cell.angle_gamma   90.00
#
_symmetry.space_group_name_H-M   'P 1'
#
loop_
_entity.id
_entity.type
_entity.pdbx_description
1 polymer ?
#
loop_
_entity_poly.entity_id
_entity_poly.type
_entity_poly.pdbx_seq_one_letter_code
_entity_poly.pdbx_strand_id
1 'polypeptide(L)' 'MFLLTTGPHLYYVDPVNMILKGEIPWCPAITPEAKNFKTFFVHTPNRTYYLEDPEGYALEWCRVIEEVKKFYFSGSTS' A
#
# COMPACT_ATOMS: atom_id res chain seq x y z
N MET A 1 -11.33 -2.14 4.87
CA MET A 1 -11.05 -2.61 3.50
C MET A 1 -9.90 -1.80 2.94
N PHE A 2 -8.93 -2.45 2.30
CA PHE A 2 -7.75 -1.81 1.71
C PHE A 2 -7.72 -2.14 0.21
N LEU A 3 -7.52 -1.13 -0.63
CA LEU A 3 -7.71 -1.24 -2.07
C LEU A 3 -6.50 -0.65 -2.79
N LEU A 4 -5.85 -1.48 -3.61
CA LEU A 4 -4.87 -1.03 -4.60
C LEU A 4 -5.55 -0.97 -5.97
N THR A 5 -5.48 0.19 -6.61
CA THR A 5 -6.19 0.45 -7.87
C THR A 5 -5.24 1.03 -8.93
N THR A 6 -5.66 1.00 -10.19
CA THR A 6 -4.95 1.62 -11.31
C THR A 6 -4.93 3.14 -11.16
N GLY A 7 -3.82 3.81 -11.54
CA GLY A 7 -3.60 5.23 -11.26
C GLY A 7 -2.14 5.59 -10.96
N PRO A 8 -1.45 4.90 -10.01
CA PRO A 8 -1.89 3.96 -8.98
C PRO A 8 -2.33 4.66 -7.68
N HIS A 9 -3.31 4.06 -6.98
CA HIS A 9 -3.83 4.61 -5.72
C HIS A 9 -4.03 3.51 -4.66
N LEU A 10 -3.77 3.87 -3.39
CA LEU A 10 -3.99 3.03 -2.22
C LEU A 10 -5.05 3.65 -1.30
N TYR A 11 -6.27 3.12 -1.33
CA TYR A 11 -7.38 3.60 -0.52
C TYR A 11 -7.62 2.71 0.69
N TYR A 12 -7.96 3.32 1.82
CA TYR A 12 -8.48 2.60 2.98
C TYR A 12 -9.89 3.10 3.34
N VAL A 13 -10.79 2.13 3.45
CA VAL A 13 -12.23 2.34 3.62
C VAL A 13 -12.67 1.64 4.89
N ASP A 14 -13.53 2.30 5.66
CA ASP A 14 -14.27 1.68 6.76
C ASP A 14 -15.38 0.80 6.19
N PRO A 15 -15.26 -0.53 6.31
CA PRO A 15 -16.19 -1.45 5.66
C PRO A 15 -17.56 -1.50 6.34
N VAL A 16 -17.69 -1.00 7.58
CA VAL A 16 -18.97 -1.00 8.31
C VAL A 16 -19.79 0.20 7.91
N ASN A 17 -19.17 1.38 7.95
CA ASN A 17 -19.86 2.63 7.62
C ASN A 17 -19.82 2.97 6.13
N MET A 18 -19.06 2.22 5.32
CA MET A 18 -18.86 2.46 3.89
C MET A 18 -18.29 3.86 3.60
N ILE A 19 -17.39 4.33 4.46
CA ILE A 19 -16.78 5.67 4.37
C ILE A 19 -15.32 5.53 3.92
N LEU A 20 -14.93 6.25 2.87
CA LEU A 20 -13.53 6.43 2.51
C LEU A 20 -12.81 7.20 3.63
N LYS A 21 -11.88 6.54 4.31
CA LYS A 21 -11.13 7.15 5.41
C LYS A 21 -9.92 7.93 4.89
N GLY A 22 -9.39 7.55 3.73
CA GLY A 22 -8.39 8.31 3.02
C GLY A 22 -7.62 7.50 1.99
N GLU A 23 -6.49 8.09 1.58
CA GLU A 23 -5.58 7.54 0.59
C GLU A 23 -4.15 7.63 1.11
N ILE A 24 -3.33 6.61 0.81
CA ILE A 24 -1.89 6.68 0.98
C ILE A 24 -1.30 7.33 -0.26
N PRO A 25 -0.60 8.48 -0.14
CA PRO A 25 -0.05 9.17 -1.30
C PRO A 25 0.99 8.29 -2.00
N TRP A 26 0.77 8.05 -3.29
CA TRP A 26 1.69 7.25 -4.09
C TRP A 26 2.86 8.08 -4.61
N CYS A 27 4.08 7.59 -4.44
CA CYS A 27 5.29 8.27 -4.89
C CYS A 27 6.44 7.29 -5.14
N PRO A 28 7.51 7.68 -5.86
CA PRO A 28 8.66 6.79 -6.09
C PRO A 28 9.37 6.32 -4.80
N ALA A 29 9.23 7.08 -3.72
CA ALA A 29 9.80 6.77 -2.42
C ALA A 29 8.91 5.86 -1.55
N ILE A 30 7.74 5.43 -2.05
CA ILE A 30 6.87 4.51 -1.30
C ILE A 30 7.57 3.17 -1.10
N THR A 31 7.59 2.64 0.12
CA THR A 31 8.17 1.32 0.41
C THR A 31 7.26 0.51 1.33
N PRO A 32 6.86 -0.70 0.93
CA PRO A 32 6.14 -1.60 1.81
C PRO A 32 7.10 -2.46 2.65
N GLU A 33 6.76 -2.71 3.91
CA GLU A 33 7.54 -3.57 4.83
C GLU A 33 6.61 -4.52 5.60
N ALA A 34 6.81 -5.83 5.50
CA ALA A 34 6.04 -6.78 6.31
C ALA A 34 6.73 -7.02 7.65
N LYS A 35 6.01 -6.76 8.75
CA LYS A 35 6.48 -7.08 10.11
C LYS A 35 6.23 -8.55 10.46
N ASN A 36 5.12 -9.10 9.99
CA ASN A 36 4.75 -10.50 10.11
C ASN A 36 3.67 -10.82 9.04
N PHE A 37 3.11 -12.03 9.06
CA PHE A 37 2.09 -12.44 8.08
C PHE A 37 0.80 -11.60 8.12
N LYS A 38 0.49 -10.95 9.25
CA LYS A 38 -0.75 -10.18 9.47
C LYS A 38 -0.53 -8.68 9.59
N THR A 39 0.71 -8.21 9.64
CA THR A 39 1.01 -6.78 9.86
C THR A 39 2.06 -6.33 8.85
N PHE A 40 1.76 -5.25 8.16
CA PHE A 40 2.70 -4.58 7.28
C PHE A 40 2.61 -3.06 7.39
N PHE A 41 3.65 -2.41 6.92
CA PHE A 41 3.80 -0.97 6.90
C PHE A 41 3.90 -0.50 5.47
N VAL A 42 3.38 0.70 5.23
CA VAL A 42 3.63 1.43 4.00
C VAL A 42 4.26 2.75 4.38
N HIS A 43 5.53 2.90 4.03
CA HIS A 43 6.31 4.10 4.28
C HIS A 43 6.14 5.06 3.11
N THR A 44 5.88 6.32 3.45
CA THR A 44 5.92 7.47 2.55
C THR A 44 6.85 8.52 3.17
N PRO A 45 7.37 9.50 2.41
CA PRO A 45 8.32 10.48 2.94
C PRO A 45 7.88 11.18 4.23
N ASN A 46 6.58 11.41 4.39
CA ASN A 46 6.03 12.18 5.51
C ASN A 46 5.37 11.30 6.59
N ARG A 47 5.06 10.04 6.28
CA ARG A 47 4.24 9.20 7.16
C ARG A 47 4.47 7.71 6.90
N THR A 48 4.53 6.94 7.98
CA THR A 48 4.40 5.48 7.95
C THR A 48 2.96 5.10 8.29
N TYR A 49 2.34 4.31 7.43
CA TYR A 49 0.99 3.77 7.64
C TYR A 49 1.11 2.36 8.22
N TYR A 50 0.38 2.10 9.30
CA TYR A 50 0.35 0.81 9.99
C TYR A 50 -0.91 0.07 9.56
N LEU A 51 -0.74 -1.08 8.93
CA LEU A 51 -1.82 -1.86 8.34
C LEU A 51 -1.82 -3.27 8.90
N GLU A 52 -3.01 -3.77 9.18
CA GLU A 52 -3.24 -5.15 9.61
C GLU A 52 -4.12 -5.86 8.59
N ASP A 53 -3.72 -7.07 8.27
CA ASP A 53 -4.45 -8.02 7.45
C ASP A 53 -4.76 -9.26 8.30
N PRO A 54 -6.00 -9.38 8.81
CA PRO A 54 -6.40 -10.52 9.63
C PRO A 54 -6.25 -11.88 8.92
N GLU A 55 -6.32 -11.89 7.59
CA GLU A 55 -6.27 -13.11 6.75
C GLU A 55 -4.85 -13.62 6.54
N GLY A 56 -3.83 -12.80 6.80
CA GLY A 56 -2.44 -13.24 6.77
C GLY A 56 -1.72 -13.06 5.43
N TYR A 57 -2.20 -12.18 4.55
CA TYR A 57 -1.60 -11.87 3.25
C TYR A 57 -0.74 -10.60 3.27
N ALA A 58 -0.21 -10.20 4.43
CA ALA A 58 0.62 -8.99 4.54
C ALA A 58 1.86 -9.02 3.63
N LEU A 59 2.49 -10.18 3.44
CA LEU A 59 3.62 -10.35 2.51
C LEU A 59 3.20 -10.13 1.05
N GLU A 60 2.00 -10.58 0.67
CA GLU A 60 1.47 -10.42 -0.68
C GLU A 60 1.14 -8.95 -0.97
N TRP A 61 0.59 -8.23 0.02
CA TRP A 61 0.42 -6.79 -0.08
C TRP A 61 1.73 -6.08 -0.37
N CYS A 62 2.80 -6.41 0.36
CA CYS A 62 4.11 -5.83 0.11
C CYS A 62 4.63 -6.15 -1.31
N ARG A 63 4.46 -7.40 -1.77
CA ARG A 63 4.85 -7.83 -3.11
C ARG A 63 4.15 -7.03 -4.20
N VAL A 64 2.81 -6.96 -4.15
CA VAL A 64 2.01 -6.31 -5.19
C VAL A 64 2.22 -4.78 -5.19
N ILE A 65 2.36 -4.15 -4.02
CA ILE A 65 2.69 -2.71 -3.95
C ILE A 65 4.03 -2.43 -4.64
N GLU A 66 5.06 -3.26 -4.38
CA GLU A 66 6.37 -3.10 -5.00
C GLU A 66 6.34 -3.38 -6.52
N GLU A 67 5.57 -4.38 -6.97
CA GLU A 67 5.37 -4.67 -8.40
C GLU A 67 4.70 -3.52 -9.13
N VAL A 68 3.62 -2.97 -8.56
CA VAL A 68 2.93 -1.80 -9.14
C VAL A 68 3.84 -0.58 -9.14
N LYS A 69 4.61 -0.35 -8.06
CA LYS A 69 5.58 0.74 -8.00
C LYS A 69 6.61 0.63 -9.13
N LYS A 70 7.16 -0.57 -9.33
CA LYS A 70 8.09 -0.83 -10.43
C LYS A 70 7.42 -0.59 -11.78
N PHE A 71 6.19 -1.05 -11.99
CA PHE A 71 5.47 -0.81 -13.24
C PHE A 71 5.35 0.69 -13.58
N TYR A 72 4.96 1.52 -12.62
CA TYR A 72 4.78 2.97 -12.87
C TYR A 72 6.09 3.78 -12.90
N PHE A 73 7.14 3.36 -12.20
CA PHE A 73 8.38 4.14 -12.08
C PHE A 73 9.61 3.54 -12.76
N SER A 74 9.52 2.34 -13.36
CA SER A 74 10.61 1.69 -14.11
C SER A 74 11.12 2.45 -15.33
N GLY A 75 10.41 3.50 -15.77
CA GLY A 75 10.84 4.39 -16.86
C GLY A 75 11.77 5.55 -16.47
N SER A 76 12.21 5.66 -15.20
CA SER A 76 12.96 6.84 -14.70
C SER A 76 14.48 6.69 -14.74
N THR A 77 15.00 5.59 -15.29
CA THR A 77 16.44 5.43 -15.57
C THR A 77 16.63 5.36 -17.08
N SER A 78 16.92 6.52 -17.68
CA SER A 78 17.57 6.66 -18.99
C SER A 78 18.66 7.70 -18.85
#